data_AF-A0A2R4JX02-F1
#
_entry.id   AF-A0A2R4JX02-F1
#
_cell.length_a   1.000
_cell.length_b   1.000
_cell.length_c   1.000
_cell.angle_alpha   90.00
_cell.angle_beta   90.00
_cell.angle_gamma   90.00
#
_symmetry.space_group_name_H-M   'P 1'
#
loop_
_entity.id
_entity.type
_entity.pdbx_description
1 polymer ?
#
loop_
_entity_poly.entity_id
_entity_poly.type
_entity_poly.pdbx_seq_one_letter_code
_entity_poly.pdbx_strand_id
1 'polypeptide(L)' 'MNQHKRAAVAFLVMGVVYVLIGIPLSVAFGRGFGAPLFWLASGSLAAAWFLERKASSLR' A
#
# COMPACT_ATOMS: atom_id res chain seq x y z
N MET A 1 -11.86 15.06 -9.06
CA MET A 1 -11.61 13.88 -8.18
C MET A 1 -11.26 14.38 -6.79
N ASN A 2 -12.01 13.98 -5.75
CA ASN A 2 -11.82 14.47 -4.37
C ASN A 2 -10.39 14.17 -3.87
N GLN A 3 -9.74 15.10 -3.16
CA GLN A 3 -8.31 14.98 -2.77
C GLN A 3 -8.03 13.66 -2.01
N HIS A 4 -8.96 13.24 -1.15
CA HIS A 4 -8.88 11.97 -0.42
C HIS A 4 -8.95 10.74 -1.33
N LYS A 5 -9.72 10.75 -2.42
CA LYS A 5 -9.74 9.65 -3.40
C LYS A 5 -8.43 9.55 -4.16
N ARG A 6 -7.82 10.69 -4.53
CA ARG A 6 -6.49 10.70 -5.18
C ARG A 6 -5.42 10.12 -4.27
N ALA A 7 -5.43 10.54 -3.00
CA ALA A 7 -4.49 10.01 -2.01
C ALA A 7 -4.71 8.51 -1.76
N ALA A 8 -5.97 8.05 -1.65
CA ALA A 8 -6.29 6.63 -1.51
C ALA A 8 -5.71 5.79 -2.64
N VAL A 9 -5.89 6.22 -3.90
CA VAL A 9 -5.33 5.54 -5.07
C VAL A 9 -3.80 5.54 -5.05
N ALA A 10 -3.16 6.65 -4.67
CA ALA A 10 -1.70 6.72 -4.60
C ALA A 10 -1.13 5.72 -3.58
N PHE A 11 -1.72 5.64 -2.39
CA PHE A 11 -1.30 4.65 -1.38
C PHE A 11 -1.58 3.21 -1.82
N LEU A 12 -2.68 2.96 -2.53
CA LEU A 12 -2.98 1.65 -3.09
C LEU A 12 -1.91 1.22 -4.11
N VAL A 13 -1.54 2.12 -5.03
CA VAL A 13 -0.48 1.87 -6.03
C VAL A 13 0.86 1.61 -5.34
N MET A 14 1.24 2.41 -4.34
CA MET A 14 2.48 2.18 -3.58
C MET A 14 2.46 0.83 -2.87
N GLY A 15 1.33 0.44 -2.27
CA GLY A 15 1.17 -0.87 -1.65
C GLY A 15 1.40 -2.02 -2.62
N VAL A 16 0.84 -1.94 -3.84
CA VAL A 16 1.06 -2.93 -4.90
C VAL A 16 2.53 -2.99 -5.31
N VAL A 17 3.19 -1.84 -5.50
CA VAL A 17 4.62 -1.79 -5.85
C VAL A 17 5.47 -2.48 -4.78
N TYR A 18 5.20 -2.25 -3.49
CA TYR A 18 5.93 -2.91 -2.42
C TYR A 18 5.74 -4.43 -2.40
N VAL A 19 4.55 -4.93 -2.75
CA VAL A 19 4.32 -6.39 -2.90
C VAL A 19 5.09 -6.95 -4.09
N LEU A 20 5.02 -6.26 -5.24
CA LEU A 20 5.69 -6.70 -6.47
C LEU A 20 7.22 -6.76 -6.33
N ILE A 21 7.81 -5.91 -5.49
CA ILE A 21 9.25 -5.93 -5.20
C ILE A 21 9.57 -6.87 -4.03
N GLY A 22 8.73 -6.87 -3.00
CA GLY A 22 8.94 -7.64 -1.76
C GLY A 22 8.88 -9.15 -1.95
N ILE A 23 8.02 -9.65 -2.84
CA ILE A 23 7.94 -11.08 -3.14
C ILE A 23 9.24 -11.58 -3.80
N PRO A 24 9.72 -11.01 -4.93
CA PRO A 24 10.98 -11.40 -5.54
C PRO A 24 12.18 -11.30 -4.58
N LEU A 25 12.27 -10.22 -3.79
CA LEU A 25 13.36 -10.07 -2.82
C LEU A 25 13.30 -11.11 -1.70
N SER A 26 12.09 -11.50 -1.26
CA SER A 26 11.93 -12.59 -0.30
C SER A 26 12.41 -13.93 -0.85
N VAL A 27 12.15 -14.19 -2.13
CA VAL A 27 12.56 -15.43 -2.80
C VAL A 27 14.07 -15.43 -3.02
N ALA A 28 14.64 -14.31 -3.46
CA ALA A 28 16.06 -14.21 -3.79
C ALA A 28 16.99 -14.13 -2.56
N PHE A 29 16.58 -13.42 -1.50
CA PHE A 29 17.44 -13.09 -0.36
C PHE A 29 16.87 -13.54 1.00
N GLY A 30 15.73 -14.24 0.99
CA GLY A 30 15.07 -14.75 2.18
C GLY A 30 14.13 -13.74 2.85
N ARG A 31 13.39 -14.22 3.85
CA ARG A 31 12.32 -13.47 4.54
C ARG A 31 12.76 -12.13 5.14
N GLY A 32 14.01 -12.01 5.59
CA GLY A 32 14.52 -10.78 6.20
C GLY A 32 14.50 -9.57 5.26
N PHE A 33 14.66 -9.81 3.94
CA PHE A 33 14.67 -8.75 2.94
C PHE A 33 13.27 -8.31 2.50
N GLY A 34 12.31 -9.22 2.41
CA GLY A 34 10.95 -8.85 2.01
C GLY A 34 10.01 -8.48 3.15
N ALA A 35 10.35 -8.83 4.40
CA ALA A 35 9.53 -8.47 5.56
C ALA A 35 9.31 -6.94 5.71
N PRO A 36 10.31 -6.07 5.55
CA PRO A 36 10.09 -4.62 5.59
C PRO A 36 9.11 -4.14 4.50
N LEU A 37 9.23 -4.68 3.29
CA LEU A 37 8.36 -4.33 2.16
C LEU A 37 6.92 -4.83 2.37
N PHE A 38 6.74 -5.99 2.99
CA PHE A 38 5.43 -6.47 3.41
C PHE A 38 4.74 -5.53 4.40
N TRP A 39 5.48 -5.00 5.39
CA TRP A 39 4.93 -4.04 6.35
C TRP A 39 4.58 -2.70 5.68
N LEU A 40 5.42 -2.21 4.77
CA LEU A 40 5.14 -1.00 3.98
C LEU A 40 3.92 -1.18 3.07
N ALA A 41 3.77 -2.35 2.45
CA ALA A 41 2.59 -2.68 1.65
C ALA A 41 1.32 -2.65 2.50
N SER A 42 1.35 -3.31 3.66
CA SER A 42 0.22 -3.37 4.60
C SER A 42 -0.17 -1.99 5.11
N GLY A 43 0.80 -1.16 5.51
CA GLY A 43 0.56 0.22 5.94
C GLY A 43 -0.03 1.09 4.82
N SER A 44 0.46 0.92 3.59
CA SER A 44 -0.04 1.67 2.43
C SER A 44 -1.48 1.27 2.09
N LEU A 45 -1.80 -0.02 2.12
CA LEU A 45 -3.17 -0.50 1.91
C LEU A 45 -4.13 -0.02 3.02
N ALA A 46 -3.68 -0.04 4.27
CA ALA A 46 -4.47 0.49 5.39
C ALA A 46 -4.75 1.99 5.24
N ALA A 47 -3.74 2.78 4.84
CA ALA A 47 -3.90 4.21 4.56
C ALA A 47 -4.85 4.45 3.38
N ALA A 48 -4.73 3.66 2.31
CA ALA A 48 -5.62 3.73 1.15
C ALA A 48 -7.09 3.50 1.56
N TRP A 49 -7.34 2.44 2.32
CA TRP A 49 -8.68 2.10 2.82
C TRP A 49 -9.26 3.19 3.73
N PHE A 50 -8.46 3.73 4.66
CA PHE A 50 -8.90 4.80 5.55
C PHE A 50 -9.29 6.06 4.76
N LEU A 51 -8.47 6.46 3.78
CA LEU A 51 -8.73 7.62 2.94
C LEU A 51 -9.94 7.41 2.02
N GLU A 52 -10.14 6.20 1.52
CA GLU A 52 -11.32 5.85 0.73
C GLU A 52 -12.60 5.98 1.55
N ARG A 53 -12.61 5.45 2.78
CA ARG A 53 -13.75 5.60 3.71
C ARG A 53 -14.03 7.05 4.03
N LYS A 54 -13.01 7.84 4.34
CA LYS A 54 -13.15 9.28 4.60
C LYS A 54 -13.67 10.04 3.38
N ALA A 55 -13.25 9.66 2.18
CA ALA A 55 -13.75 10.26 0.94
C ALA A 55 -15.21 9.92 0.65
N SER A 56 -15.68 8.76 1.12
CA SER A 56 -17.04 8.28 0.94
C SER A 56 -18.02 8.88 1.94
N SER A 57 -17.55 9.20 3.16
CA SER A 57 -18.36 9.89 4.17
C SER A 57 -18.53 11.39 3.94
N LEU A 58 -17.67 12.00 3.11
CA LEU A 58 -17.73 13.43 2.76
C LEU A 58 -18.59 13.71 1.52
N ARG A 59 -19.32 12.71 1.03
CA ARG A 59 -20.11 12.75 -0.20
C ARG A 59 -21.59 12.69 0.14
#